data_AF-A0A3E2GRD1-F1
#
_entry.id   AF-A0A3E2GRD1-F1
#
_cell.length_a   1.000
_cell.length_b   1.000
_cell.length_c   1.000
_cell.angle_alpha   90.00
_cell.angle_beta   90.00
_cell.angle_gamma   90.00
#
_symmetry.space_group_name_H-M   'P 1'
#
loop_
_entity.id
_entity.type
_entity.pdbx_description
1 polymer ?
#
loop_
_entity_poly.entity_id
_entity_poly.type
_entity_poly.pdbx_seq_one_letter_code
_entity_poly.pdbx_strand_id
1 'polypeptide(L)'
;MPPKRQCSESNIEERTRSRKYQEALDLGDHIAKYNIEMSPCGFCVRNGLTCLMVSKSNRCNEYACRRRKCKSEGIPVTSWETLNKEEACLEAKEEKAAQAIAENTACLARLRKQKKFLRQHADEMIYHGLSSLDELDIAEEKER
;
A
#
# COMPACT_ATOMS: atom_id res chain seq x y z
N MET A 1 7.81 -4.29 31.27
CA MET A 1 9.27 -3.98 31.28
C MET A 1 9.62 -3.33 29.96
N PRO A 2 10.25 -2.15 29.92
CA PRO A 2 10.66 -1.55 28.65
C PRO A 2 11.80 -2.35 28.03
N PRO A 3 11.85 -2.48 26.68
CA PRO A 3 12.98 -3.11 26.01
C PRO A 3 14.24 -2.29 26.29
N LYS A 4 15.29 -2.96 26.77
CA LYS A 4 16.59 -2.33 27.04
C LYS A 4 17.08 -1.65 25.75
N ARG A 5 17.48 -0.38 25.86
CA ARG A 5 18.11 0.36 24.75
C ARG A 5 19.28 -0.45 24.18
N GLN A 6 19.24 -0.69 22.88
CA GLN A 6 20.31 -1.29 22.10
C GLN A 6 21.48 -0.30 21.97
N CYS A 7 22.70 -0.83 21.99
CA CYS A 7 23.97 -0.09 21.90
C CYS A 7 24.21 0.97 22.98
N SER A 8 23.98 0.68 24.27
CA SER A 8 24.52 1.54 25.34
C SER A 8 26.04 1.37 25.46
N GLU A 9 26.77 2.36 24.93
CA GLU A 9 27.88 3.03 25.62
C GLU A 9 28.73 2.13 26.53
N SER A 10 29.61 1.31 25.95
CA SER A 10 30.69 0.69 26.73
C SER A 10 32.04 1.08 26.13
N ASN A 11 32.70 2.01 26.86
CA ASN A 11 34.10 2.43 26.79
C ASN A 11 34.54 3.15 25.50
N ILE A 12 34.29 4.46 25.50
CA ILE A 12 34.99 5.44 24.65
C ILE A 12 36.35 5.70 25.31
N GLU A 13 37.31 4.81 25.09
CA GLU A 13 38.71 5.22 25.12
C GLU A 13 39.07 5.67 23.70
N GLU A 14 39.51 6.92 23.60
CA GLU A 14 39.91 7.64 22.38
C GLU A 14 41.10 6.96 21.69
N ARG A 15 40.86 5.84 21.03
CA ARG A 15 41.67 5.40 19.89
C ARG A 15 40.95 5.85 18.65
N THR A 16 41.61 6.67 17.82
CA THR A 16 41.15 7.10 16.49
C THR A 16 40.53 5.90 15.77
N ARG A 17 39.20 5.82 15.79
CA ARG A 17 38.47 4.67 15.27
C ARG A 17 38.66 4.68 13.76
N SER A 18 39.15 3.57 13.22
CA SER A 18 39.32 3.39 11.76
C SER A 18 38.05 3.79 11.03
N ARG A 19 38.14 4.40 9.84
CA ARG A 19 36.97 4.76 9.00
C ARG A 19 35.94 3.63 8.89
N LYS A 20 36.43 2.40 8.75
CA LYS A 20 35.59 1.19 8.66
C LYS A 20 34.75 0.95 9.93
N TYR A 21 35.15 1.49 11.07
CA TYR A 21 34.47 1.34 12.36
C TYR A 21 33.31 2.32 12.45
N GLN A 22 33.54 3.57 12.03
CA GLN A 22 32.49 4.55 11.84
C GLN A 22 31.40 3.99 10.90
N GLU A 23 31.80 3.48 9.73
CA GLU A 23 30.88 2.88 8.74
C GLU A 23 30.03 1.73 9.33
N ALA A 24 30.57 0.99 10.30
CA ALA A 24 29.86 -0.11 10.95
C ALA A 24 28.86 0.37 12.01
N LEU A 25 29.19 1.45 12.72
CA LEU A 25 28.26 2.12 13.64
C LEU A 25 27.13 2.79 12.86
N ASP A 26 27.45 3.52 11.80
CA ASP A 26 26.46 4.20 10.95
C ASP A 26 25.47 3.19 10.36
N LEU A 27 25.95 2.00 9.97
CA LEU A 27 25.08 0.91 9.52
C LEU A 27 24.19 0.37 10.65
N GLY A 28 24.72 0.25 11.88
CA GLY A 28 23.94 -0.13 13.05
C GLY A 28 22.82 0.86 13.34
N ASP A 29 23.15 2.16 13.36
CA ASP A 29 22.20 3.25 13.59
C ASP A 29 21.12 3.29 12.50
N HIS A 30 21.52 3.05 11.24
CA HIS A 30 20.58 2.94 10.13
C HIS A 30 19.62 1.76 10.31
N ILE A 31 20.10 0.60 10.76
CA ILE A 31 19.26 -0.55 11.07
C ILE A 31 18.34 -0.23 12.25
N ALA A 32 18.84 0.40 13.32
CA ALA A 32 18.02 0.79 14.47
C ALA A 32 16.87 1.74 14.09
N LYS A 33 17.05 2.55 13.03
CA LYS A 33 16.03 3.48 12.54
C LYS A 33 15.01 2.87 11.56
N TYR A 34 15.44 1.96 10.68
CA TYR A 34 14.62 1.44 9.57
C TYR A 34 14.46 -0.09 9.61
N ASN A 35 14.37 -0.68 10.80
CA ASN A 35 14.30 -2.12 10.95
C ASN A 35 12.91 -2.72 10.78
N ILE A 36 12.94 -4.02 10.52
CA ILE A 36 11.88 -4.99 10.69
C ILE A 36 12.36 -5.96 11.78
N GLU A 37 11.49 -6.27 12.74
CA GLU A 37 11.76 -7.29 13.74
C GLU A 37 11.80 -8.68 13.07
N MET A 38 12.88 -9.42 13.34
CA MET A 38 13.13 -10.72 12.75
C MET A 38 13.29 -11.78 13.83
N SER A 39 13.11 -13.05 13.43
CA SER A 39 13.42 -14.18 14.30
C SER A 39 14.83 -14.03 14.88
N PRO A 40 14.99 -14.17 16.21
CA PRO A 40 16.24 -13.85 16.86
C PRO A 40 17.35 -14.80 16.42
N CYS A 41 18.47 -14.24 15.94
CA CYS A 41 19.66 -15.03 15.66
C CYS A 41 20.22 -15.64 16.95
N GLY A 42 21.03 -16.70 16.86
CA GLY A 42 21.57 -17.39 18.05
C GLY A 42 22.38 -16.51 19.01
N PHE A 43 22.87 -15.34 18.59
CA PHE A 43 23.44 -14.35 19.52
C PHE A 43 22.37 -13.56 20.25
N CYS A 44 21.36 -13.06 19.53
CA CYS A 44 20.24 -12.33 20.10
C CYS A 44 19.48 -13.19 21.11
N VAL A 45 19.24 -14.48 20.80
CA VAL A 45 18.65 -15.45 21.76
C VAL A 45 19.49 -15.56 23.03
N ARG A 46 20.80 -15.77 22.91
CA ARG A 46 21.70 -15.96 24.06
C ARG A 46 21.82 -14.73 24.97
N ASN A 47 21.59 -13.54 24.42
CA ASN A 47 21.71 -12.28 25.17
C ASN A 47 20.35 -11.64 25.49
N GLY A 48 19.23 -12.31 25.16
CA GLY A 48 17.89 -11.77 25.36
C GLY A 48 17.62 -10.47 24.60
N LEU A 49 18.20 -10.33 23.40
CA LEU A 49 18.07 -9.15 22.55
C LEU A 49 17.08 -9.39 21.41
N THR A 50 16.35 -8.35 21.01
CA THR A 50 15.53 -8.34 19.80
C THR A 50 16.42 -8.24 18.56
N CYS A 51 16.17 -9.08 17.56
CA CYS A 51 16.95 -9.10 16.32
C CYS A 51 16.32 -8.17 15.30
N LEU A 52 16.96 -7.04 15.05
CA LEU A 52 16.50 -6.01 14.12
C LEU A 52 17.30 -6.08 12.82
N MET A 53 16.62 -6.16 11.67
CA MET A 53 17.26 -6.17 10.34
C MET A 53 16.55 -5.21 9.38
N VAL A 54 17.27 -4.73 8.37
CA VAL A 54 16.70 -4.03 7.20
C VAL A 54 16.48 -5.07 6.09
N SER A 55 15.44 -4.91 5.26
CA SER A 55 14.95 -5.93 4.31
C SER A 55 15.96 -6.49 3.29
N LYS A 56 17.15 -5.89 3.16
CA LYS A 56 18.24 -6.32 2.27
C LYS A 56 19.59 -6.52 2.96
N SER A 57 19.63 -6.44 4.30
CA SER A 57 20.85 -6.66 5.08
C SER A 57 20.96 -8.12 5.50
N ASN A 58 22.12 -8.74 5.25
CA ASN A 58 22.46 -10.06 5.79
C ASN A 58 22.95 -9.99 7.25
N ARG A 59 22.75 -8.86 7.93
CA ARG A 59 23.24 -8.60 9.30
C ARG A 59 22.16 -7.90 10.11
N CYS A 60 21.91 -8.40 11.31
CA CYS A 60 21.11 -7.67 12.31
C CYS A 60 21.93 -6.56 12.98
N ASN A 61 21.25 -5.63 13.64
CA ASN A 61 21.83 -4.45 14.28
C ASN A 61 23.11 -4.78 15.08
N GLU A 62 23.01 -5.73 16.01
CA GLU A 62 24.14 -6.17 16.85
C GLU A 62 25.32 -6.74 16.05
N TYR A 63 25.04 -7.50 14.99
CA TYR A 63 26.07 -8.07 14.13
C TYR A 63 26.66 -7.03 13.17
N ALA A 64 25.90 -6.02 12.79
CA ALA A 64 26.36 -4.88 12.00
C ALA A 64 27.39 -4.05 12.79
N CYS A 65 27.04 -3.62 14.01
CA CYS A 65 27.94 -2.88 14.90
C CYS A 65 29.24 -3.64 15.21
N ARG A 66 29.17 -4.97 15.33
CA ARG A 66 30.32 -5.83 15.65
C ARG A 66 31.07 -6.35 14.42
N ARG A 67 30.61 -6.00 13.21
CA ARG A 67 31.15 -6.47 11.92
C ARG A 67 31.29 -7.99 11.80
N ARG A 68 30.33 -8.74 12.31
CA ARG A 68 30.27 -10.19 12.17
C ARG A 68 29.12 -10.57 11.22
N LYS A 69 29.18 -11.79 10.65
CA LYS A 69 28.07 -12.33 9.85
C LYS A 69 26.96 -12.81 10.78
N CYS A 70 25.73 -12.35 10.55
CA CYS A 70 24.56 -12.84 11.27
C CYS A 70 24.16 -14.20 10.67
N LYS A 71 23.79 -15.15 11.53
CA LYS A 71 23.23 -16.45 11.12
C LYS A 71 21.69 -16.46 11.17
N SER A 72 21.04 -15.31 11.21
CA SER A 72 19.58 -15.27 11.11
C SER A 72 19.18 -15.81 9.73
N GLU A 73 18.52 -16.96 9.72
CA GLU A 73 17.80 -17.42 8.55
C GLU A 73 16.68 -16.41 8.26
N GLY A 74 16.58 -15.98 7.00
CA GLY A 74 15.55 -15.02 6.57
C GLY A 74 14.14 -15.60 6.72
N ILE A 75 13.13 -14.78 6.44
CA ILE A 75 11.74 -15.26 6.39
C ILE A 75 11.64 -16.39 5.35
N PRO A 76 11.06 -17.56 5.67
CA PRO A 76 11.00 -18.70 4.76
C PRO A 76 10.37 -18.34 3.41
N VAL A 77 10.96 -18.80 2.29
CA VAL A 77 10.46 -18.54 0.92
C VAL A 77 8.99 -18.93 0.73
N THR A 78 8.50 -19.92 1.48
CA THR A 78 7.10 -20.36 1.48
C THR A 78 6.10 -19.29 1.92
N SER A 79 6.51 -18.32 2.75
CA SER A 79 5.65 -17.19 3.11
C SER A 79 5.47 -16.19 1.96
N TRP A 80 6.45 -16.10 1.05
CA TRP A 80 6.40 -15.16 -0.08
C TRP A 80 5.44 -15.61 -1.18
N GLU A 81 5.40 -16.92 -1.47
CA GLU A 81 4.45 -17.46 -2.44
C GLU A 81 2.99 -17.25 -2.01
N THR A 82 2.73 -17.32 -0.70
CA THR A 82 1.40 -17.08 -0.14
C THR A 82 1.02 -15.61 -0.28
N LEU A 83 1.94 -14.69 0.06
CA LEU A 83 1.73 -13.25 -0.11
C LEU A 83 1.51 -12.86 -1.58
N ASN A 84 2.33 -13.37 -2.50
CA ASN A 84 2.16 -13.08 -3.93
C ASN A 84 0.82 -13.61 -4.48
N LYS A 85 0.35 -14.76 -3.98
CA LYS A 85 -0.97 -15.29 -4.35
C LYS A 85 -2.09 -14.41 -3.80
N GLU A 86 -1.96 -13.93 -2.57
CA GLU A 86 -2.93 -13.02 -1.97
C GLU A 86 -2.96 -11.66 -2.68
N GLU A 87 -1.80 -11.10 -3.01
CA GLU A 87 -1.67 -9.87 -3.79
C GLU A 87 -2.32 -10.02 -5.17
N ALA A 88 -2.02 -11.09 -5.91
CA ALA A 88 -2.66 -11.36 -7.20
C ALA A 88 -4.19 -11.57 -7.07
N CYS A 89 -4.65 -12.18 -5.97
CA CYS A 89 -6.08 -12.30 -5.69
C CYS A 89 -6.74 -10.95 -5.39
N LEU A 90 -6.03 -10.02 -4.75
CA LEU A 90 -6.50 -8.67 -4.51
C LEU A 90 -6.55 -7.88 -5.81
N GLU A 91 -5.51 -7.90 -6.63
CA GLU A 91 -5.49 -7.26 -7.95
C GLU A 91 -6.67 -7.72 -8.82
N ALA A 92 -6.94 -9.03 -8.86
CA ALA A 92 -8.08 -9.57 -9.61
C ALA A 92 -9.44 -9.11 -9.05
N LYS A 93 -9.56 -8.84 -7.75
CA LYS A 93 -10.78 -8.28 -7.14
C LYS A 93 -10.91 -6.79 -7.44
N GLU A 94 -9.81 -6.05 -7.40
CA GLU A 94 -9.77 -4.62 -7.74
C GLU A 94 -10.19 -4.40 -9.19
N GLU A 95 -9.68 -5.20 -10.13
CA GLU A 95 -10.04 -5.11 -11.55
C GLU A 95 -11.55 -5.36 -11.75
N LYS A 96 -12.11 -6.38 -11.10
CA LYS A 96 -13.56 -6.65 -11.15
C LYS A 96 -14.38 -5.50 -10.58
N ALA A 97 -13.93 -4.90 -9.48
CA ALA A 97 -14.61 -3.75 -8.88
C ALA A 97 -14.54 -2.53 -9.81
N ALA A 98 -13.39 -2.28 -10.43
CA ALA A 98 -13.20 -1.20 -11.40
C ALA A 98 -14.12 -1.37 -12.62
N GLN A 99 -14.23 -2.60 -13.15
CA GLN A 99 -15.16 -2.90 -14.24
C GLN A 99 -16.61 -2.63 -13.85
N ALA A 100 -17.05 -3.08 -12.66
CA ALA A 100 -18.40 -2.81 -12.16
C ALA A 100 -18.67 -1.29 -11.98
N ILE A 101 -17.67 -0.52 -11.54
CA ILE A 101 -17.77 0.94 -11.48
C ILE A 101 -17.94 1.55 -12.87
N ALA A 102 -17.17 1.10 -13.86
CA ALA A 102 -17.27 1.58 -15.24
C ALA A 102 -18.66 1.29 -15.84
N GLU A 103 -19.20 0.09 -15.61
CA GLU A 103 -20.54 -0.30 -16.08
C GLU A 103 -21.64 0.53 -15.42
N ASN A 104 -21.57 0.69 -14.09
CA ASN A 104 -22.53 1.47 -13.32
C ASN A 104 -22.49 2.97 -13.67
N THR A 105 -21.31 3.52 -13.90
CA THR A 105 -21.17 4.93 -14.31
C THR A 105 -21.73 5.16 -15.72
N ALA A 106 -21.52 4.22 -16.65
CA ALA A 106 -22.17 4.27 -17.96
C ALA A 106 -23.70 4.17 -17.87
N CYS A 107 -24.21 3.30 -17.00
CA CYS A 107 -25.65 3.20 -16.73
C CYS A 107 -26.22 4.52 -16.17
N LEU A 108 -25.56 5.10 -15.17
CA LEU A 108 -25.94 6.37 -14.57
C LEU A 108 -25.95 7.51 -15.61
N ALA A 109 -24.98 7.54 -16.52
CA ALA A 109 -24.94 8.53 -17.60
C ALA A 109 -26.15 8.39 -18.54
N ARG A 110 -26.55 7.16 -18.91
CA ARG A 110 -27.76 6.93 -19.72
C ARG A 110 -29.03 7.38 -18.99
N LEU A 111 -29.19 7.02 -17.72
CA LEU A 111 -30.33 7.44 -16.91
C LEU A 111 -30.42 8.96 -16.78
N ARG A 112 -29.28 9.64 -16.60
CA ARG A 112 -29.23 11.12 -16.56
C ARG A 112 -29.67 11.74 -17.90
N LYS A 113 -29.26 11.17 -19.03
CA LYS A 113 -29.71 11.62 -20.36
C LYS A 113 -31.21 11.43 -20.54
N GLN A 114 -31.74 10.24 -20.23
CA GLN A 114 -33.19 9.97 -20.31
C GLN A 114 -34.00 10.91 -19.41
N LYS A 115 -33.54 11.14 -18.17
CA LYS A 115 -34.19 12.09 -17.26
C LYS A 115 -34.18 13.52 -17.80
N LYS A 116 -33.08 13.95 -18.47
CA LYS A 116 -33.02 15.28 -19.07
C LYS A 116 -33.98 15.38 -20.25
N PHE A 117 -34.01 14.38 -21.13
CA PHE A 117 -34.93 14.30 -22.25
C PHE A 117 -36.39 14.41 -21.80
N LEU A 118 -36.80 13.60 -20.82
CA LEU A 118 -38.17 13.64 -20.27
C LEU A 118 -38.52 15.01 -19.68
N ARG A 119 -37.56 15.70 -19.04
CA ARG A 119 -37.79 17.05 -18.51
C ARG A 119 -38.00 18.06 -19.63
N GLN A 120 -37.18 18.02 -20.67
CA GLN A 120 -37.29 18.93 -21.81
C GLN A 120 -38.64 18.76 -22.50
N HIS A 121 -39.04 17.52 -22.80
CA HIS A 121 -40.34 17.28 -23.43
C HIS A 121 -41.52 17.58 -22.51
N ALA A 122 -41.39 17.38 -21.20
CA ALA A 122 -42.43 17.81 -20.27
C ALA A 122 -42.61 19.35 -20.30
N ASP A 123 -41.51 20.11 -20.37
CA ASP A 123 -41.57 21.57 -20.48
C ASP A 123 -42.23 22.00 -21.81
N GLU A 124 -41.90 21.34 -22.92
CA GLU A 124 -42.49 21.58 -24.24
C GLU A 124 -43.98 21.21 -24.28
N MET A 125 -44.37 20.07 -23.73
CA MET A 125 -45.78 19.67 -23.60
C MET A 125 -46.58 20.70 -22.80
N ILE A 126 -46.02 21.22 -21.69
CA ILE A 126 -46.66 22.29 -20.91
C ILE A 126 -46.80 23.57 -21.74
N TYR A 127 -45.76 23.94 -22.49
CA TYR A 127 -45.78 25.14 -23.33
C TYR A 127 -46.83 25.08 -24.44
N HIS A 128 -46.98 23.92 -25.09
CA HIS A 128 -47.95 23.71 -26.17
C HIS A 128 -49.34 23.25 -25.68
N GLY A 129 -49.51 22.99 -24.38
CA GLY A 129 -50.77 22.49 -23.81
C GLY A 129 -51.12 21.06 -24.22
N LEU A 130 -50.11 20.23 -24.51
CA LEU A 130 -50.25 18.85 -24.99
C LEU A 130 -50.28 17.86 -23.82
N SER A 131 -50.95 16.73 -24.05
CA SER A 131 -51.19 15.70 -23.03
C SER A 131 -50.33 14.46 -23.19
N SER A 132 -49.71 14.27 -24.36
CA SER A 132 -48.80 13.15 -24.64
C SER A 132 -47.56 13.56 -25.43
N LEU A 133 -46.53 12.70 -25.39
CA LEU A 133 -45.31 12.86 -26.19
C LEU A 133 -45.58 12.67 -27.68
N ASP A 134 -46.48 11.77 -28.07
CA ASP A 134 -46.84 11.55 -29.48
C ASP A 134 -47.46 12.80 -30.10
N GLU A 135 -48.26 13.55 -29.32
CA GLU A 135 -48.80 14.85 -29.75
C GLU A 135 -47.70 15.89 -29.96
N LEU A 136 -46.64 15.85 -29.14
CA LEU A 136 -45.49 16.74 -29.26
C LEU A 136 -44.67 16.43 -30.51
N ASP A 137 -44.38 15.15 -30.77
CA ASP A 137 -43.65 14.71 -31.98
C ASP A 137 -44.41 15.13 -33.26
N ILE A 138 -45.74 14.99 -33.28
CA ILE A 138 -46.60 15.43 -34.40
C ILE A 138 -46.58 16.95 -34.55
N ALA A 139 -46.47 17.72 -33.47
CA ALA A 139 -46.39 19.17 -33.51
C ALA A 139 -45.02 19.63 -34.06
N GLU A 140 -43.92 19.06 -33.57
CA GLU A 140 -42.57 19.36 -34.04
C GLU A 140 -42.38 19.05 -35.53
N GLU A 141 -42.92 17.92 -36.01
CA GLU A 141 -42.80 17.52 -37.41
C GLU A 141 -43.65 18.39 -38.36
N LYS A 142 -44.66 19.09 -37.85
CA LYS A 142 -45.42 20.11 -38.62
C LYS A 142 -44.71 21.46 -38.69
N GLU A 143 -43.80 21.74 -37.76
CA GLU A 143 -43.00 22.98 -37.71
C GLU A 143 -41.68 22.87 -38.48
N ARG A 144 -41.31 21.66 -38.93
CA ARG A 144 -40.05 21.32 -39.61
C ARG A 144 -40.16 21.34 -41.13
#